data_AF-A0A2D7BZB8-F1
#
_entry.id   AF-A0A2D7BZB8-F1
#
_cell.length_a   1.000
_cell.length_b   1.000
_cell.length_c   1.000
_cell.angle_alpha   90.00
_cell.angle_beta   90.00
_cell.angle_gamma   90.00
#
_symmetry.space_group_name_H-M   'P 1'
#
loop_
_entity.id
_entity.type
_entity.pdbx_description
1 polymer ?
#
loop_
_entity_poly.entity_id
_entity_poly.type
_entity_poly.pdbx_seq_one_letter_code
_entity_poly.pdbx_strand_id
1 'polypeptide(L)'
;MAIKAPAWCEHAVPTANGWEDPVTGEVFKSGGFTPEQIAEFHGVTAPQKEPEVLVEVPVNDFEKEPVQTLTEAPVGGKSLEEMSKIELEALGRTHGIELDRRKSKASLVEEVKEVL
;
A
#
# COMPACT_ATOMS: atom_id res chain seq x y z
N MET A 1 -19.80 -17.66 -11.92
CA MET A 1 -20.82 -16.62 -12.14
C MET A 1 -20.11 -15.29 -12.05
N ALA A 2 -20.04 -14.55 -13.15
CA ALA A 2 -19.48 -13.21 -13.15
C ALA A 2 -20.29 -12.31 -12.21
N ILE A 3 -19.60 -11.64 -11.29
CA ILE A 3 -20.21 -10.65 -10.41
C ILE A 3 -20.55 -9.40 -11.23
N LYS A 4 -21.67 -8.75 -10.91
CA LYS A 4 -22.09 -7.52 -11.58
C LYS A 4 -22.35 -6.43 -10.56
N ALA A 5 -21.95 -5.21 -10.89
CA ALA A 5 -22.21 -4.06 -10.05
C ALA A 5 -23.75 -3.85 -9.91
N PRO A 6 -24.25 -3.61 -8.70
CA PRO A 6 -25.62 -3.14 -8.48
C PRO A 6 -25.92 -1.83 -9.22
N ALA A 7 -27.16 -1.63 -9.65
CA ALA A 7 -27.56 -0.44 -10.44
C ALA A 7 -27.33 0.91 -9.74
N TRP A 8 -27.20 0.92 -8.40
CA TRP A 8 -26.93 2.14 -7.63
C TRP A 8 -25.42 2.41 -7.42
N CYS A 9 -24.55 1.48 -7.82
CA CYS A 9 -23.09 1.60 -7.73
C CYS A 9 -22.39 1.05 -8.99
N GLU A 10 -22.85 1.50 -10.16
CA GLU A 10 -22.37 1.05 -11.48
C GLU A 10 -20.88 1.30 -11.75
N HIS A 11 -20.29 2.31 -11.10
CA HIS A 11 -18.87 2.66 -11.20
C HIS A 11 -17.99 1.93 -10.17
N ALA A 12 -18.59 1.15 -9.27
CA ALA A 12 -17.86 0.46 -8.24
C ALA A 12 -17.08 -0.73 -8.83
N VAL A 13 -15.87 -0.93 -8.32
CA VAL A 13 -15.03 -2.08 -8.65
C VAL A 13 -15.15 -3.15 -7.56
N PRO A 14 -15.15 -4.44 -7.90
CA PRO A 14 -15.19 -5.48 -6.91
C PRO A 14 -13.81 -5.70 -6.30
N THR A 15 -13.74 -5.75 -4.98
CA THR A 15 -12.55 -6.02 -4.18
C THR A 15 -12.83 -7.15 -3.20
N ALA A 16 -11.81 -7.62 -2.48
CA ALA A 16 -11.97 -8.66 -1.46
C ALA A 16 -12.94 -8.24 -0.33
N ASN A 17 -13.10 -6.93 -0.10
CA ASN A 17 -13.98 -6.38 0.92
C ASN A 17 -15.39 -6.10 0.40
N GLY A 18 -15.58 -5.94 -0.92
CA GLY A 18 -16.87 -5.67 -1.51
C GLY A 18 -16.81 -4.79 -2.75
N TRP A 19 -17.89 -4.06 -3.04
CA TRP A 19 -17.93 -3.04 -4.07
C TRP A 19 -17.32 -1.75 -3.53
N GLU A 20 -16.26 -1.27 -4.16
CA GLU A 20 -15.47 -0.12 -3.76
C GLU A 20 -15.50 0.99 -4.82
N ASP A 21 -15.48 2.23 -4.38
CA ASP A 21 -15.31 3.39 -5.25
C ASP A 21 -13.86 3.50 -5.75
N PRO A 22 -13.59 3.45 -7.07
CA PRO A 22 -12.22 3.51 -7.59
C PRO A 22 -11.52 4.87 -7.39
N VAL A 23 -12.24 5.92 -7.00
CA VAL A 23 -11.69 7.27 -6.82
C VAL A 23 -11.34 7.56 -5.36
N THR A 24 -12.24 7.21 -4.45
CA THR A 24 -12.14 7.49 -3.01
C THR A 24 -11.69 6.29 -2.18
N GLY A 25 -11.82 5.06 -2.71
CA GLY A 25 -11.53 3.83 -1.99
C GLY A 25 -12.59 3.47 -0.93
N GLU A 26 -13.75 4.13 -0.93
CA GLU A 26 -14.83 3.81 0.00
C GLU A 26 -15.57 2.54 -0.44
N VAL A 27 -15.82 1.62 0.51
CA VAL A 27 -16.59 0.40 0.25
C VAL A 27 -18.08 0.71 0.30
N PHE A 28 -18.72 0.82 -0.87
CA PHE A 28 -20.17 1.01 -0.99
C PHE A 28 -20.97 -0.17 -0.45
N LYS A 29 -20.52 -1.40 -0.72
CA LYS A 29 -21.22 -2.60 -0.27
C LYS A 29 -20.23 -3.69 0.05
N SER A 30 -20.17 -4.10 1.31
CA SER A 30 -19.37 -5.23 1.72
C SER A 30 -19.80 -6.52 1.01
N GLY A 31 -18.82 -7.29 0.54
CA GLY A 31 -19.04 -8.56 -0.15
C GLY A 31 -17.73 -9.34 -0.22
N GLY A 32 -17.76 -10.62 0.10
CA GLY A 32 -16.58 -11.50 0.00
C GLY A 32 -16.44 -12.06 -1.41
N PHE A 33 -15.96 -11.25 -2.35
CA PHE A 33 -15.70 -11.71 -3.72
C PHE A 33 -14.40 -12.51 -3.78
N THR A 34 -14.39 -13.62 -4.53
CA THR A 34 -13.17 -14.38 -4.75
C THR A 34 -12.27 -13.66 -5.77
N PRO A 35 -10.94 -13.85 -5.71
CA PRO A 35 -10.01 -13.28 -6.68
C PRO A 35 -10.36 -13.59 -8.13
N GLU A 36 -10.91 -14.78 -8.38
CA GLU A 36 -11.37 -15.22 -9.70
C GLU A 36 -12.55 -14.37 -10.21
N GLN A 37 -13.50 -14.03 -9.33
CA GLN A 37 -14.65 -13.19 -9.68
C GLN A 37 -14.23 -11.75 -9.96
N ILE A 38 -13.25 -11.24 -9.22
CA ILE A 38 -12.68 -9.90 -9.43
C ILE A 38 -11.94 -9.84 -10.76
N ALA A 39 -11.10 -10.84 -11.05
CA ALA A 39 -10.36 -10.93 -12.31
C ALA A 39 -11.29 -10.99 -13.53
N GLU A 40 -12.35 -11.80 -13.45
CA GLU A 40 -13.37 -11.91 -14.51
C GLU A 40 -14.11 -10.57 -14.73
N PHE A 41 -14.38 -9.80 -13.68
CA PHE A 41 -15.01 -8.46 -13.80
C PHE A 41 -14.11 -7.45 -14.49
N HIS A 42 -12.80 -7.47 -14.21
CA HIS A 42 -11.85 -6.51 -14.79
C HIS A 42 -11.55 -6.81 -16.27
N GLY A 43 -12.10 -7.89 -16.84
CA GLY A 43 -11.77 -8.34 -18.19
C GLY A 43 -10.29 -8.71 -18.34
N VAL A 44 -9.57 -8.81 -17.22
CA VAL A 44 -8.18 -9.21 -17.17
C VAL A 44 -8.19 -10.72 -17.10
N THR A 45 -8.15 -11.35 -18.28
CA THR A 45 -7.66 -12.72 -18.43
C THR A 45 -6.18 -12.72 -18.03
N ALA A 46 -5.90 -12.68 -16.73
CA ALA A 46 -4.55 -12.87 -16.24
C ALA A 46 -4.20 -14.34 -16.51
N PRO A 47 -3.14 -14.62 -17.29
CA PRO A 47 -2.63 -15.97 -17.41
C PRO A 47 -2.21 -16.45 -16.02
N GLN A 48 -2.68 -17.66 -15.69
CA GLN A 48 -2.23 -18.55 -14.63
C GLN A 48 -1.10 -18.00 -13.74
N LYS A 49 -1.43 -17.73 -12.48
CA LYS A 49 -0.49 -18.10 -11.41
C LYS A 49 -1.08 -19.29 -10.68
N GLU A 50 -0.76 -20.47 -11.21
CA GLU A 50 -0.96 -21.75 -10.57
C GLU A 50 -0.41 -21.73 -9.13
N PRO A 51 -1.13 -22.35 -8.17
CA PRO A 51 -0.72 -22.44 -6.79
C PRO A 51 0.29 -23.57 -6.65
N GLU A 52 1.60 -23.26 -6.68
CA GLU A 52 2.60 -24.21 -6.21
C GLU A 52 2.65 -24.16 -4.67
N VAL A 53 2.21 -25.28 -4.10
CA VAL A 53 2.12 -25.62 -2.68
C VAL A 53 3.51 -25.71 -2.07
N LEU A 54 3.79 -24.99 -0.97
CA LEU A 54 4.78 -25.42 0.03
C LEU A 54 4.27 -25.11 1.45
N VAL A 55 3.57 -26.10 2.00
CA VAL A 55 3.68 -26.68 3.36
C VAL A 55 4.18 -25.79 4.52
N GLU A 56 3.29 -25.66 5.51
CA GLU A 56 3.46 -25.57 6.98
C GLU A 56 4.88 -25.47 7.63
N VAL A 57 5.07 -24.38 8.41
CA VAL A 57 5.79 -24.14 9.72
C VAL A 57 7.18 -24.77 10.00
N PRO A 58 8.00 -24.26 10.97
CA PRO A 58 8.32 -22.89 11.45
C PRO A 58 9.86 -22.63 11.48
N VAL A 59 10.27 -21.42 11.92
CA VAL A 59 11.64 -21.03 12.39
C VAL A 59 12.77 -20.97 11.35
N ASN A 60 13.20 -19.75 10.99
CA ASN A 60 14.54 -19.24 11.32
C ASN A 60 14.74 -17.81 10.80
N ASP A 61 15.22 -16.93 11.68
CA ASP A 61 15.93 -15.70 11.39
C ASP A 61 16.85 -15.83 10.16
N PHE A 62 16.55 -15.08 9.09
CA PHE A 62 17.58 -14.63 8.16
C PHE A 62 17.12 -13.35 7.45
N GLU A 63 17.85 -12.28 7.72
CA GLU A 63 17.76 -10.98 7.09
C GLU A 63 17.75 -11.11 5.56
N LYS A 64 16.75 -10.53 4.89
CA LYS A 64 16.91 -10.13 3.49
C LYS A 64 16.19 -8.82 3.22
N GLU A 65 17.04 -7.83 3.05
CA GLU A 65 16.83 -6.41 2.79
C GLU A 65 15.79 -6.07 1.71
N PRO A 66 15.28 -4.82 1.76
CA PRO A 66 14.16 -4.32 0.96
C PRO A 66 14.40 -4.40 -0.55
N VAL A 67 13.31 -4.72 -1.24
CA VAL A 67 13.17 -4.70 -2.70
C VAL A 67 13.68 -3.36 -3.25
N GLN A 68 14.81 -3.42 -3.96
CA GLN A 68 15.42 -2.32 -4.66
C GLN A 68 14.54 -1.90 -5.85
N THR A 69 13.97 -0.69 -5.80
CA THR A 69 13.50 0.02 -7.00
C THR A 69 14.51 1.12 -7.33
N LEU A 70 15.48 0.80 -8.19
CA LEU A 70 16.48 1.72 -8.74
C LEU A 70 15.95 2.45 -9.99
N THR A 71 15.76 3.77 -9.92
CA THR A 71 16.05 4.78 -10.97
C THR A 71 15.58 6.13 -10.43
N GLU A 72 16.45 7.06 -10.03
CA GLU A 72 17.20 7.98 -10.90
C GLU A 72 18.37 8.61 -10.12
N ALA A 73 19.36 9.16 -10.82
CA ALA A 73 20.61 9.70 -10.29
C ALA A 73 20.46 10.62 -9.04
N PRO A 74 21.48 10.70 -8.16
CA PRO A 74 21.45 11.58 -6.99
C PRO A 74 21.57 13.05 -7.44
N VAL A 75 20.45 13.65 -7.82
CA VAL A 75 20.30 15.11 -7.77
C VAL A 75 20.28 15.47 -6.28
N GLY A 76 21.29 16.24 -5.87
CA GLY A 76 21.67 16.41 -4.48
C GLY A 76 20.51 16.81 -3.57
N GLY A 77 20.44 16.12 -2.43
CA GLY A 77 19.68 16.55 -1.26
C GLY A 77 18.18 16.54 -1.45
N LYS A 78 17.55 15.35 -1.39
CA LYS A 78 16.13 15.27 -1.04
C LYS A 78 15.93 16.08 0.23
N SER A 79 15.32 17.24 0.10
CA SER A 79 15.06 18.10 1.24
C SER A 79 14.08 17.38 2.16
N LEU A 80 14.11 17.65 3.46
CA LEU A 80 13.17 17.03 4.40
C LEU A 80 11.70 17.26 3.99
N GLU A 81 11.45 18.33 3.25
CA GLU A 81 10.17 18.70 2.66
C GLU A 81 9.70 17.76 1.53
N GLU A 82 10.61 17.01 0.90
CA GLU A 82 10.31 16.04 -0.15
C GLU A 82 10.06 14.64 0.42
N MET A 83 10.63 14.32 1.59
CA MET A 83 10.42 13.04 2.27
C MET A 83 8.94 12.81 2.62
N SER A 84 8.45 11.59 2.48
CA SER A 84 7.11 11.21 2.94
C SER A 84 7.04 11.22 4.48
N LYS A 85 5.82 11.27 5.05
CA LYS A 85 5.65 11.21 6.52
C LYS A 85 6.26 9.93 7.12
N ILE A 86 6.29 8.83 6.35
CA ILE A 86 6.87 7.55 6.76
C ILE A 86 8.39 7.66 6.79
N GLU A 87 8.99 8.26 5.76
CA GLU A 87 10.44 8.50 5.72
C GLU A 87 10.89 9.46 6.83
N LEU A 88 10.11 10.51 7.12
CA LEU A 88 10.39 11.39 8.25
C LEU A 88 10.30 10.65 9.58
N GLU A 89 9.28 9.80 9.80
CA GLU A 89 9.16 8.99 11.03
C GLU A 89 10.33 8.01 11.17
N ALA A 90 10.73 7.38 10.08
CA ALA A 90 11.90 6.50 10.06
C ALA A 90 13.16 7.29 10.42
N LEU A 91 13.38 8.46 9.81
CA LEU A 91 14.52 9.33 10.12
C LEU A 91 14.48 9.77 11.58
N GLY A 92 13.37 10.31 12.06
CA GLY A 92 13.18 10.69 13.46
C GLY A 92 13.49 9.55 14.44
N ARG A 93 13.02 8.33 14.16
CA ARG A 93 13.33 7.14 14.97
C ARG A 93 14.81 6.80 15.00
N THR A 94 15.54 6.98 13.90
CA THR A 94 17.01 6.79 13.91
C THR A 94 17.71 7.76 14.85
N HIS A 95 17.12 8.95 15.04
CA HIS A 95 17.60 9.95 16.00
C HIS A 95 16.89 9.86 17.38
N GLY A 96 16.07 8.84 17.62
CA GLY A 96 15.42 8.59 18.91
C GLY A 96 14.14 9.40 19.16
N ILE A 97 13.53 10.01 18.14
CA ILE A 97 12.30 10.79 18.25
C ILE A 97 11.16 10.13 17.48
N GLU A 98 10.04 9.91 18.18
CA GLU A 98 8.83 9.36 17.60
C GLU A 98 7.94 10.48 17.06
N LEU A 99 7.87 10.57 15.73
CA LEU A 99 7.00 11.53 15.06
C LEU A 99 5.53 11.11 15.11
N ASP A 100 4.65 12.03 15.51
CA ASP A 100 3.21 11.81 15.48
C ASP A 100 2.64 12.05 14.07
N ARG A 101 2.45 10.97 13.32
CA ARG A 101 1.89 10.99 11.95
C ARG A 101 0.51 11.65 11.81
N ARG A 102 -0.22 11.88 12.92
CA ARG A 102 -1.49 12.64 12.92
C ARG A 102 -1.27 14.14 12.69
N LYS A 103 -0.07 14.64 12.96
CA LYS A 103 0.33 16.02 12.68
C LYS A 103 0.52 16.25 11.17
N SER A 104 0.57 17.53 10.80
CA SER A 104 0.84 17.96 9.43
C SER A 104 2.27 17.58 9.02
N LYS A 105 2.50 17.36 7.71
CA LYS A 105 3.85 17.06 7.21
C LYS A 105 4.85 18.17 7.57
N ALA A 106 4.41 19.43 7.55
CA ALA A 106 5.25 20.57 7.94
C ALA A 106 5.74 20.44 9.40
N SER A 107 4.85 20.11 10.33
CA SER A 107 5.24 19.88 11.74
C SER A 107 6.24 18.73 11.90
N LEU A 108 6.05 17.64 11.15
CA LEU A 108 6.97 16.51 11.17
C LEU A 108 8.36 16.87 10.62
N VAL A 109 8.40 17.69 9.56
CA VAL A 109 9.66 18.19 9.00
C VAL A 109 10.39 19.08 9.99
N GLU A 110 9.70 19.97 10.72
CA GLU A 110 10.32 20.80 11.75
C GLU A 110 10.87 19.96 12.91
N GLU A 111 10.08 19.02 13.43
CA GLU A 111 10.53 18.10 14.49
C GLU A 111 11.78 17.31 14.08
N VAL A 112 11.88 16.93 12.80
CA VAL A 112 13.09 16.27 12.27
C VAL A 112 14.25 17.26 12.08
N LYS A 113 13.98 18.50 11.63
CA LYS A 113 14.99 19.57 11.48
C LYS A 113 15.61 19.99 12.81
N GLU A 114 14.87 19.92 13.92
CA GLU A 114 15.40 20.24 15.25
C GLU A 114 16.41 19.21 15.77
N VAL A 115 16.43 18.02 15.16
CA VAL A 115 17.13 16.84 15.67
C VAL A 115 18.33 16.46 14.81
N LEU A 116 18.29 16.85 13.54
CA LEU A 116 19.42 16.77 12.59
C LEU A 116 20.46 17.85 12.86
#